data_AF-A0A6H5ID03-F1
#
_entry.id   AF-A0A6H5ID03-F1
#
_cell.length_a   1.000
_cell.length_b   1.000
_cell.length_c   1.000
_cell.angle_alpha   90.00
_cell.angle_beta   90.00
_cell.angle_gamma   90.00
#
_symmetry.space_group_name_H-M   'P 1'
#
loop_
_entity.id
_entity.type
_entity.pdbx_description
1 polymer ?
#
loop_
_entity_poly.entity_id
_entity_poly.type
_entity_poly.pdbx_seq_one_letter_code
_entity_poly.pdbx_strand_id
1 'polypeptide(L)'
;MRNEAFLPTIERICFNQLENRPSWAKSTVTTALRSRRASSIRKPLYRKGEFYENVDIGPKTFSIEEQRMRFKALLKKQELVDKYLPVGPKKPALRKKSKKYARQAAETTSTTTSTTTSTTTMSPTFTTVKPAAAAATASNWLVEGQLVPASDMYYKSQQNSTYFYMNALPVWKSIEEGNWKLVEEIVRSTAGQLAVNLDAWTGGLDNLRYPDADGKEVELSLLSDGSLSVPRYLYKYLHDPVHNYGLVFVTMNDPYLGTMTADDHLCTPLDACQAKYPQFKDATKGYTYCCAIDSSSDFALVVADLGVPAFPSSRPFFS
;
A
#
# COMPACT_ATOMS: atom_id res chain seq x y z
N MET A 1 18.37 10.41 34.95
CA MET A 1 17.27 10.95 34.13
C MET A 1 17.63 10.72 32.67
N ARG A 2 17.00 9.74 32.00
CA ARG A 2 17.12 9.62 30.54
C ARG A 2 16.15 10.64 29.95
N ASN A 3 16.67 11.58 29.17
CA ASN A 3 15.86 12.49 28.35
C ASN A 3 15.08 11.64 27.34
N GLU A 4 13.88 11.20 27.72
CA GLU A 4 12.89 10.73 26.75
C GLU A 4 12.24 11.97 26.15
N ALA A 5 12.99 12.63 25.26
CA ALA A 5 12.43 13.66 24.40
C ALA A 5 11.29 13.02 23.59
N PHE A 6 10.15 13.69 23.56
CA PHE A 6 9.10 13.39 22.59
C PHE A 6 9.74 13.40 21.19
N LEU A 7 9.76 12.24 20.52
CA LEU A 7 10.22 12.16 19.14
C LEU A 7 9.00 12.48 18.24
N PRO A 8 8.91 13.70 17.67
CA PRO A 8 7.96 13.96 16.60
C PRO A 8 8.28 12.99 15.48
N THR A 9 7.35 12.09 15.21
CA THR A 9 7.60 10.92 14.36
C THR A 9 7.19 11.13 12.92
N ILE A 10 6.21 12.01 12.73
CA ILE A 10 6.02 12.75 11.49
C ILE A 10 6.69 14.09 11.75
N GLU A 11 7.86 14.27 11.17
CA GLU A 11 8.69 15.45 11.44
C GLU A 11 8.18 16.65 10.67
N ARG A 12 7.66 16.42 9.45
CA ARG A 12 7.09 17.45 8.60
C ARG A 12 6.09 16.84 7.62
N ILE A 13 5.01 17.56 7.34
CA ILE A 13 4.12 17.29 6.21
C ILE A 13 4.13 18.53 5.31
N CYS A 14 4.35 18.33 4.02
CA CYS A 14 4.08 19.31 3.00
C CYS A 14 2.65 19.07 2.47
N PHE A 15 1.80 20.08 2.56
CA PHE A 15 0.39 19.98 2.17
C PHE A 15 0.10 20.91 1.00
N ASN A 16 -0.46 20.36 -0.08
CA ASN A 16 -0.91 21.13 -1.22
C ASN A 16 -2.32 21.65 -0.96
N GLN A 17 -2.44 22.95 -0.71
CA GLN A 17 -3.71 23.63 -0.43
C GLN A 17 -4.63 23.71 -1.66
N LEU A 18 -4.06 23.66 -2.88
CA LEU A 18 -4.86 23.71 -4.11
C LEU A 18 -5.53 22.37 -4.42
N GLU A 19 -4.82 21.28 -4.17
CA GLU A 19 -5.33 19.91 -4.40
C GLU A 19 -5.99 19.30 -3.15
N ASN A 20 -5.94 20.01 -2.02
CA ASN A 20 -6.37 19.54 -0.69
C ASN A 20 -5.86 18.11 -0.40
N ARG A 21 -4.56 17.89 -0.57
CA ARG A 21 -3.89 16.61 -0.25
C ARG A 21 -2.45 16.83 0.19
N PRO A 22 -1.84 15.91 0.97
CA PRO A 22 -0.41 15.99 1.26
C PRO A 22 0.42 15.74 0.00
N SER A 23 1.45 16.57 -0.23
CA SER A 23 2.46 16.31 -1.26
C SER A 23 3.44 15.24 -0.78
N TRP A 24 3.93 15.40 0.45
CA TRP A 24 4.84 14.44 1.08
C TRP A 24 4.89 14.59 2.60
N ALA A 25 5.41 13.56 3.26
CA ALA A 25 5.73 13.56 4.68
C ALA A 25 7.18 13.11 4.91
N LYS A 26 7.87 13.78 5.86
CA LYS A 26 9.19 13.37 6.35
C LYS A 26 9.04 12.54 7.62
N SER A 27 9.74 11.41 7.67
CA SER A 27 9.92 10.61 8.87
C SER A 27 11.34 10.02 8.94
N THR A 28 11.68 9.47 10.11
CA THR A 28 12.90 8.69 10.31
C THR A 28 12.51 7.24 10.61
N VAL A 29 12.94 6.29 9.77
CA VAL A 29 12.77 4.86 10.02
C VAL A 29 13.94 4.35 10.86
N THR A 30 13.65 3.94 12.09
CA THR A 30 14.69 3.63 13.08
C THR A 30 15.12 2.15 13.09
N THR A 31 16.35 1.90 13.50
CA THR A 31 16.93 0.55 13.67
C THR A 31 16.14 -0.35 14.62
N ALA A 32 15.48 0.24 15.62
CA ALA A 32 14.78 -0.46 16.70
C ALA A 32 13.51 -1.22 16.24
N LEU A 33 13.10 -1.06 14.98
CA LEU A 33 11.86 -1.62 14.47
C LEU A 33 11.98 -3.08 13.96
N ARG A 34 13.21 -3.60 13.74
CA ARG A 34 13.46 -4.94 13.16
C ARG A 34 12.80 -6.09 13.93
N SER A 35 12.79 -6.01 15.26
CA SER A 35 12.40 -7.14 16.13
C SER A 35 10.93 -7.12 16.53
N ARG A 36 10.13 -6.17 16.03
CA ARG A 36 8.75 -5.98 16.50
C ARG A 36 7.75 -6.51 15.48
N ARG A 37 6.94 -7.48 15.90
CA ARG A 37 5.64 -7.71 15.25
C ARG A 37 4.75 -6.51 15.58
N ALA A 38 4.31 -5.77 14.56
CA ALA A 38 3.26 -4.77 14.74
C ALA A 38 2.11 -5.44 15.50
N SER A 39 1.89 -5.00 16.74
CA SER A 39 0.85 -5.59 17.59
C SER A 39 -0.48 -5.46 16.86
N SER A 40 -1.22 -6.57 16.74
CA SER A 40 -2.58 -6.61 16.18
C SER A 40 -3.50 -5.78 17.07
N ILE A 41 -3.54 -4.47 16.82
CA ILE A 41 -4.42 -3.54 17.49
C ILE A 41 -5.51 -3.17 16.50
N ARG A 42 -6.74 -3.01 17.00
CA ARG A 42 -7.83 -2.40 16.24
C ARG A 42 -7.36 -1.06 15.69
N LYS A 43 -7.26 -0.94 14.36
CA LYS A 43 -6.88 0.30 13.67
C LYS A 43 -7.83 1.42 14.13
N PRO A 44 -7.33 2.57 14.62
CA PRO A 44 -8.15 3.75 14.89
C PRO A 44 -8.91 4.19 13.64
N LEU A 45 -10.01 4.93 13.83
CA LEU A 45 -10.63 5.65 12.73
C LEU A 45 -9.74 6.84 12.34
N TYR A 46 -9.70 7.15 11.04
CA TYR A 46 -9.03 8.34 10.55
C TYR A 46 -9.70 9.61 11.05
N ARG A 47 -8.86 10.59 11.40
CA ARG A 47 -9.28 11.92 11.84
C ARG A 47 -9.02 12.95 10.74
N LYS A 48 -9.93 13.93 10.67
CA LYS A 48 -9.89 15.04 9.70
C LYS A 48 -8.60 15.86 9.80
N GLY A 49 -8.29 16.38 10.99
CA GLY A 49 -7.17 17.28 11.20
C GLY A 49 -7.45 18.70 10.68
N GLU A 50 -6.58 19.63 11.03
CA GLU A 50 -6.76 21.08 10.80
C GLU A 50 -6.63 21.47 9.32
N PHE A 51 -5.76 20.79 8.57
CA PHE A 51 -5.55 21.04 7.13
C PHE A 51 -6.78 20.79 6.26
N TYR A 52 -7.76 20.04 6.77
CA TYR A 52 -8.97 19.71 6.04
C TYR A 52 -10.21 20.44 6.57
N GLU A 53 -10.12 21.41 7.50
CA GLU A 53 -11.28 22.01 8.17
C GLU A 53 -12.46 22.34 7.23
N ASN A 54 -12.17 22.89 6.05
CA ASN A 54 -13.18 23.28 5.05
C ASN A 54 -13.45 22.24 3.96
N VAL A 55 -12.90 21.03 4.09
CA VAL A 55 -13.04 19.92 3.14
C VAL A 55 -13.98 18.86 3.73
N ASP A 56 -14.99 18.41 2.97
CA ASP A 56 -15.89 17.33 3.41
C ASP A 56 -15.23 15.95 3.29
N ILE A 57 -14.32 15.66 4.21
CA ILE A 57 -13.59 14.40 4.30
C ILE A 57 -13.92 13.66 5.59
N GLY A 58 -14.21 12.36 5.47
CA GLY A 58 -14.56 11.50 6.59
C GLY A 58 -14.57 10.02 6.24
N PRO A 59 -14.95 9.15 7.17
CA PRO A 59 -14.89 7.70 6.98
C PRO A 59 -15.68 7.17 5.77
N LYS A 60 -16.68 7.93 5.30
CA LYS A 60 -17.46 7.58 4.11
C LYS A 60 -16.73 7.88 2.79
N THR A 61 -15.82 8.86 2.77
CA THR A 61 -15.07 9.28 1.57
C THR A 61 -14.35 8.10 0.91
N PHE A 62 -13.80 7.17 1.70
CA PHE A 62 -13.13 5.97 1.23
C PHE A 62 -14.04 4.73 1.15
N SER A 63 -15.36 4.90 1.33
CA SER A 63 -16.29 3.79 1.15
C SER A 63 -16.48 3.45 -0.33
N ILE A 64 -16.69 2.17 -0.62
CA ILE A 64 -16.93 1.68 -1.99
C ILE A 64 -18.14 2.40 -2.61
N GLU A 65 -19.19 2.66 -1.83
CA GLU A 65 -20.42 3.30 -2.33
C GLU A 65 -20.15 4.72 -2.84
N GLU A 66 -19.52 5.57 -2.01
CA GLU A 66 -19.16 6.94 -2.39
C GLU A 66 -18.20 6.96 -3.58
N GLN A 67 -17.19 6.08 -3.58
CA GLN A 67 -16.25 5.96 -4.69
C GLN A 67 -16.96 5.59 -6.00
N ARG A 68 -17.92 4.66 -5.95
CA ARG A 68 -18.66 4.25 -7.16
C ARG A 68 -19.56 5.36 -7.69
N MET A 69 -20.22 6.13 -6.81
CA MET A 69 -20.96 7.32 -7.21
C MET A 69 -20.04 8.37 -7.84
N ARG A 70 -18.88 8.63 -7.23
CA ARG A 70 -17.88 9.58 -7.73
C ARG A 70 -17.31 9.15 -9.08
N PHE A 71 -16.91 7.89 -9.22
CA PHE A 71 -16.38 7.36 -10.48
C PHE A 71 -17.45 7.34 -11.58
N LYS A 72 -18.71 7.10 -11.24
CA LYS A 72 -19.81 7.21 -12.20
C LYS A 72 -19.97 8.64 -12.74
N ALA A 73 -19.80 9.65 -11.88
CA ALA A 73 -19.82 11.05 -12.29
C ALA A 73 -18.63 11.43 -13.19
N LEU A 74 -17.43 10.92 -12.89
CA LEU A 74 -16.21 11.18 -13.66
C LEU A 74 -16.20 10.45 -15.01
N LEU A 75 -16.44 9.14 -14.99
CA LEU A 75 -16.27 8.26 -16.15
C LEU A 75 -17.52 8.22 -17.04
N LYS A 76 -18.67 8.73 -16.55
CA LYS A 76 -19.98 8.78 -17.23
C LYS A 76 -20.56 7.42 -17.65
N LYS A 77 -19.82 6.31 -17.58
CA LYS A 77 -20.26 4.97 -18.01
C LYS A 77 -20.19 3.94 -16.88
N GLN A 78 -21.27 3.17 -16.68
CA GLN A 78 -21.36 2.22 -15.57
C GLN A 78 -20.37 1.06 -15.71
N GLU A 79 -20.19 0.54 -16.92
CA GLU A 79 -19.23 -0.53 -17.23
C GLU A 79 -17.79 -0.15 -16.85
N LEU A 80 -17.41 1.13 -16.98
CA LEU A 80 -16.09 1.60 -16.56
C LEU A 80 -15.96 1.60 -15.03
N VAL A 81 -17.02 1.97 -14.31
CA VAL A 81 -17.06 1.87 -12.84
C VAL A 81 -16.97 0.41 -12.40
N ASP A 82 -17.62 -0.52 -13.10
CA ASP A 82 -17.55 -1.96 -12.79
C ASP A 82 -16.17 -2.55 -13.09
N LYS A 83 -15.51 -2.07 -14.16
CA LYS A 83 -14.14 -2.42 -14.51
C LYS A 83 -13.14 -1.96 -13.44
N TYR A 84 -13.20 -0.68 -13.05
CA TYR A 84 -12.20 -0.06 -12.17
C TYR A 84 -12.50 -0.20 -10.67
N LEU A 85 -13.75 -0.41 -10.27
CA LEU A 85 -14.14 -0.65 -8.87
C LEU A 85 -14.91 -1.97 -8.75
N PRO A 86 -14.29 -3.11 -9.10
CA PRO A 86 -14.98 -4.39 -9.04
C PRO A 86 -15.45 -4.67 -7.61
N VAL A 87 -16.68 -5.15 -7.47
CA VAL A 87 -17.22 -5.58 -6.19
C VAL A 87 -17.33 -7.10 -6.23
N GLY A 88 -16.37 -7.76 -5.58
CA GLY A 88 -16.39 -9.20 -5.39
C GLY A 88 -17.55 -9.67 -4.51
N PRO A 89 -17.84 -10.97 -4.52
CA PRO A 89 -18.96 -11.54 -3.78
C PRO A 89 -18.82 -11.24 -2.28
N LYS A 90 -19.92 -10.80 -1.65
CA LYS A 90 -19.97 -10.61 -0.20
C LYS A 90 -19.65 -11.95 0.48
N LYS A 91 -18.55 -12.02 1.25
CA LYS A 91 -18.25 -13.21 2.06
C LYS A 91 -19.45 -13.48 2.98
N PRO A 92 -19.97 -14.73 3.06
CA PRO A 92 -21.03 -15.06 3.99
C PRO A 92 -20.61 -14.66 5.41
N ALA A 93 -21.51 -14.01 6.15
CA ALA A 93 -21.23 -13.63 7.53
C ALA A 93 -20.81 -14.89 8.31
N LEU A 94 -19.60 -14.88 8.89
CA LEU A 94 -19.15 -15.91 9.80
C LEU A 94 -20.11 -15.94 10.99
N ARG A 95 -21.06 -16.89 10.97
CA ARG A 95 -21.95 -17.18 12.08
C ARG A 95 -21.05 -17.56 13.26
N LYS A 96 -20.91 -16.67 14.25
CA LYS A 96 -20.17 -16.95 15.49
C LYS A 96 -20.75 -18.23 16.09
N LYS A 97 -20.05 -19.37 15.96
CA LYS A 97 -20.40 -20.56 16.72
C LYS A 97 -20.18 -20.22 18.19
N SER A 98 -21.27 -20.17 18.96
CA SER A 98 -21.23 -20.01 20.40
C SER A 98 -20.40 -21.15 21.00
N LYS A 99 -19.39 -20.81 21.80
CA LYS A 99 -18.57 -21.75 22.58
C LYS A 99 -19.41 -22.40 23.70
N LYS A 100 -20.41 -23.22 23.38
CA LYS A 100 -21.25 -23.86 24.41
C LYS A 100 -21.19 -25.40 24.44
N TYR A 101 -20.52 -26.07 23.51
CA TYR A 101 -20.39 -27.53 23.55
C TYR A 101 -19.01 -27.98 23.09
N ALA A 102 -18.02 -27.85 23.97
CA ALA A 102 -16.72 -28.48 23.84
C ALA A 102 -16.18 -28.84 25.24
N ARG A 103 -16.96 -29.63 25.98
CA ARG A 103 -16.57 -30.35 27.19
C ARG A 103 -17.50 -31.56 27.33
N GLN A 104 -17.25 -32.58 26.53
CA GLN A 104 -17.66 -33.97 26.77
C GLN A 104 -17.18 -34.81 25.58
N ALA A 105 -15.92 -35.21 25.65
CA ALA A 105 -15.34 -36.38 24.98
C ALA A 105 -13.86 -36.43 25.38
N ALA A 106 -13.63 -36.67 26.67
CA ALA A 106 -12.33 -37.06 27.18
C ALA A 106 -12.61 -38.15 28.21
N GLU A 107 -12.88 -39.35 27.72
CA GLU A 107 -12.59 -40.61 28.41
C GLU A 107 -12.90 -41.80 27.51
N THR A 108 -12.21 -42.89 27.81
CA THR A 108 -12.35 -44.26 27.26
C THR A 108 -11.40 -44.69 26.13
N THR A 109 -10.17 -44.97 26.56
CA THR A 109 -9.49 -46.30 26.54
C THR A 109 -9.07 -46.97 25.21
N SER A 110 -7.83 -47.45 25.29
CA SER A 110 -6.96 -48.24 24.42
C SER A 110 -7.50 -49.58 23.88
N THR A 111 -6.98 -50.06 22.73
CA THR A 111 -5.92 -51.11 22.57
C THR A 111 -6.10 -51.91 21.24
N THR A 112 -4.96 -52.24 20.60
CA THR A 112 -4.67 -53.49 19.80
C THR A 112 -4.72 -53.47 18.26
N THR A 113 -3.50 -53.38 17.67
CA THR A 113 -2.76 -54.26 16.72
C THR A 113 -3.39 -54.96 15.48
N SER A 114 -2.58 -54.94 14.39
CA SER A 114 -2.41 -55.90 13.25
C SER A 114 -3.51 -56.04 12.19
N THR A 115 -3.33 -56.41 10.90
CA THR A 115 -2.28 -56.44 9.85
C THR A 115 -3.04 -56.82 8.54
N THR A 116 -2.47 -56.53 7.37
CA THR A 116 -2.56 -57.27 6.07
C THR A 116 -3.59 -56.90 4.96
N THR A 117 -2.99 -56.58 3.80
CA THR A 117 -3.31 -56.91 2.38
C THR A 117 -4.57 -56.43 1.64
N SER A 118 -4.30 -55.55 0.67
CA SER A 118 -4.67 -55.55 -0.76
C SER A 118 -5.80 -56.45 -1.27
N THR A 119 -6.82 -55.85 -1.91
CA THR A 119 -7.22 -56.24 -3.28
C THR A 119 -8.12 -55.19 -3.96
N THR A 120 -7.85 -55.03 -5.26
CA THR A 120 -8.48 -54.19 -6.28
C THR A 120 -9.97 -54.49 -6.51
N THR A 121 -10.79 -53.45 -6.74
CA THR A 121 -11.91 -53.55 -7.68
C THR A 121 -12.27 -52.17 -8.22
N MET A 122 -12.16 -52.01 -9.55
CA MET A 122 -12.58 -50.83 -10.29
C MET A 122 -14.09 -50.86 -10.52
N SER A 123 -14.74 -49.70 -10.33
CA SER A 123 -16.05 -49.39 -10.92
C SER A 123 -16.02 -47.96 -11.46
N PRO A 124 -16.58 -47.67 -12.65
CA PRO A 124 -16.50 -46.36 -13.28
C PRO A 124 -17.65 -45.48 -12.78
N THR A 125 -17.33 -44.35 -12.16
CA THR A 125 -18.33 -43.33 -11.83
C THR A 125 -18.17 -42.15 -12.79
N PHE A 126 -19.19 -41.97 -13.63
CA PHE A 126 -19.42 -40.80 -14.45
C PHE A 126 -19.17 -39.51 -13.65
N THR A 127 -18.11 -38.77 -14.00
CA THR A 127 -17.87 -37.44 -13.48
C THR A 127 -18.52 -36.45 -14.42
N THR A 128 -19.69 -35.95 -14.03
CA THR A 128 -20.27 -34.74 -14.58
C THR A 128 -19.28 -33.60 -14.37
N VAL A 129 -18.70 -33.10 -15.47
CA VAL A 129 -17.87 -31.90 -15.46
C VAL A 129 -18.76 -30.72 -15.09
N LYS A 130 -18.64 -30.25 -13.85
CA LYS A 130 -19.19 -28.97 -13.40
C LYS A 130 -18.49 -27.87 -14.21
N PRO A 131 -19.21 -26.95 -14.88
CA PRO A 131 -18.57 -25.83 -15.55
C PRO A 131 -17.76 -25.03 -14.53
N ALA A 132 -16.54 -24.66 -14.90
CA ALA A 132 -15.71 -23.77 -14.10
C ALA A 132 -16.50 -22.49 -13.80
N ALA A 133 -16.82 -22.27 -12.52
CA ALA A 133 -17.39 -21.01 -12.08
C ALA A 133 -16.43 -19.90 -12.48
N ALA A 134 -16.90 -18.92 -13.24
CA ALA A 134 -16.14 -17.73 -13.58
C ALA A 134 -15.45 -17.20 -12.32
N ALA A 135 -14.13 -17.07 -12.37
CA ALA A 135 -13.34 -16.64 -11.22
C ALA A 135 -13.88 -15.30 -10.73
N ALA A 136 -14.47 -15.30 -9.52
CA ALA A 136 -15.04 -14.10 -8.95
C ALA A 136 -13.93 -13.06 -8.72
N THR A 137 -14.00 -11.93 -9.42
CA THR A 137 -13.04 -10.84 -9.29
C THR A 137 -13.07 -10.33 -7.84
N ALA A 138 -11.90 -10.28 -7.18
CA ALA A 138 -11.81 -9.77 -5.82
C ALA A 138 -12.14 -8.27 -5.80
N SER A 139 -12.80 -7.79 -4.73
CA SER A 139 -13.10 -6.37 -4.60
C SER A 139 -11.83 -5.53 -4.54
N ASN A 140 -11.80 -4.42 -5.28
CA ASN A 140 -10.73 -3.42 -5.21
C ASN A 140 -11.31 -2.01 -5.17
N TRP A 141 -10.73 -1.15 -4.34
CA TRP A 141 -11.17 0.23 -4.12
C TRP A 141 -10.01 1.05 -3.55
N LEU A 142 -10.11 2.37 -3.54
CA LEU A 142 -9.11 3.26 -2.95
C LEU A 142 -9.22 3.24 -1.42
N VAL A 143 -8.08 3.18 -0.74
CA VAL A 143 -7.96 3.23 0.72
C VAL A 143 -7.00 4.34 1.12
N GLU A 144 -6.99 4.68 2.41
CA GLU A 144 -6.06 5.63 2.99
C GLU A 144 -4.65 5.03 3.08
N GLY A 145 -3.82 5.23 2.04
CA GLY A 145 -2.43 4.80 2.02
C GLY A 145 -1.55 5.78 2.81
N GLN A 146 -0.96 5.30 3.91
CA GLN A 146 -0.22 6.15 4.84
C GLN A 146 1.13 6.59 4.24
N LEU A 147 1.47 7.88 4.34
CA LEU A 147 2.81 8.37 3.97
C LEU A 147 3.85 7.98 5.03
N VAL A 148 3.47 8.13 6.30
CA VAL A 148 4.20 7.62 7.44
C VAL A 148 3.36 6.53 8.11
N PRO A 149 3.69 5.25 7.93
CA PRO A 149 2.85 4.16 8.39
C PRO A 149 2.97 3.93 9.89
N ALA A 150 1.90 3.45 10.51
CA ALA A 150 1.91 3.09 11.94
C ALA A 150 2.99 2.05 12.29
N SER A 151 3.36 1.17 11.36
CA SER A 151 4.40 0.16 11.56
C SER A 151 5.82 0.74 11.61
N ASP A 152 6.02 1.98 11.18
CA ASP A 152 7.29 2.71 11.35
C ASP A 152 7.38 3.37 12.74
N MET A 153 6.37 3.15 13.60
CA MET A 153 6.26 3.78 14.92
C MET A 153 6.51 2.82 16.08
N TYR A 154 7.32 3.28 17.05
CA TYR A 154 7.65 2.51 18.24
C TYR A 154 6.56 2.61 19.31
N TYR A 155 6.17 3.81 19.72
CA TYR A 155 5.15 3.97 20.76
C TYR A 155 3.72 3.92 20.20
N LYS A 156 2.78 3.43 21.01
CA LYS A 156 1.36 3.34 20.61
C LYS A 156 0.74 4.71 20.33
N SER A 157 1.16 5.74 21.08
CA SER A 157 0.76 7.12 20.83
C SER A 157 1.16 7.58 19.42
N GLN A 158 2.41 7.30 19.03
CA GLN A 158 2.93 7.58 17.68
C GLN A 158 2.18 6.78 16.61
N GLN A 159 1.88 5.50 16.84
CA GLN A 159 1.06 4.71 15.93
C GLN A 159 -0.31 5.35 15.70
N ASN A 160 -0.98 5.79 16.76
CA ASN A 160 -2.29 6.42 16.66
C ASN A 160 -2.25 7.81 15.99
N SER A 161 -1.11 8.52 16.03
CA SER A 161 -0.96 9.81 15.34
C SER A 161 -0.78 9.68 13.84
N THR A 162 -0.56 8.47 13.29
CA THR A 162 -0.51 8.25 11.84
C THR A 162 -1.89 8.23 11.16
N TYR A 163 -2.98 8.12 11.94
CA TYR A 163 -4.36 8.01 11.44
C TYR A 163 -5.03 9.38 11.28
N PHE A 164 -4.43 10.24 10.47
CA PHE A 164 -5.03 11.50 9.99
C PHE A 164 -4.96 11.55 8.46
N TYR A 165 -5.96 12.14 7.81
CA TYR A 165 -5.97 12.24 6.33
C TYR A 165 -4.83 13.12 5.78
N MET A 166 -4.23 13.98 6.60
CA MET A 166 -3.03 14.74 6.21
C MET A 166 -1.78 13.86 6.08
N ASN A 167 -1.83 12.62 6.56
CA ASN A 167 -0.77 11.63 6.43
C ASN A 167 -1.19 10.48 5.48
N ALA A 168 -2.18 10.71 4.60
CA ALA A 168 -2.67 9.68 3.70
C ALA A 168 -2.95 10.22 2.30
N LEU A 169 -2.76 9.34 1.31
CA LEU A 169 -3.16 9.54 -0.07
C LEU A 169 -4.17 8.45 -0.49
N PRO A 170 -5.01 8.68 -1.51
CA PRO A 170 -5.80 7.63 -2.11
C PRO A 170 -4.93 6.59 -2.83
N VAL A 171 -4.86 5.37 -2.30
CA VAL A 171 -4.08 4.28 -2.88
C VAL A 171 -4.99 3.10 -3.17
N TRP A 172 -4.84 2.44 -4.33
CA TRP A 172 -5.61 1.24 -4.62
C TRP A 172 -5.32 0.16 -3.57
N LYS A 173 -6.35 -0.45 -3.01
CA LYS A 173 -6.20 -1.46 -1.95
C LYS A 173 -5.26 -2.59 -2.33
N SER A 174 -5.32 -3.08 -3.57
CA SER A 174 -4.41 -4.11 -4.06
C SER A 174 -2.94 -3.68 -4.09
N ILE A 175 -2.68 -2.39 -4.22
CA ILE A 175 -1.35 -1.77 -4.23
C ILE A 175 -0.87 -1.51 -2.80
N GLU A 176 -1.72 -0.88 -1.98
CA GLU A 176 -1.49 -0.63 -0.55
C GLU A 176 -1.16 -1.94 0.17
N GLU A 177 -1.93 -3.00 -0.07
CA GLU A 177 -1.70 -4.32 0.56
C GLU A 177 -0.65 -5.17 -0.18
N GLY A 178 -0.18 -4.69 -1.34
CA GLY A 178 0.72 -5.37 -2.26
C GLY A 178 2.15 -4.85 -2.14
N ASN A 179 2.71 -4.39 -3.27
CA ASN A 179 4.09 -3.98 -3.37
C ASN A 179 4.40 -2.71 -2.58
N TRP A 180 3.42 -1.82 -2.37
CA TRP A 180 3.64 -0.63 -1.54
C TRP A 180 3.93 -0.98 -0.08
N LYS A 181 3.13 -1.87 0.52
CA LYS A 181 3.44 -2.43 1.85
C LYS A 181 4.78 -3.18 1.88
N LEU A 182 5.11 -3.92 0.83
CA LEU A 182 6.40 -4.60 0.73
C LEU A 182 7.57 -3.61 0.72
N VAL A 183 7.45 -2.48 0.03
CA VAL A 183 8.44 -1.38 0.09
C VAL A 183 8.66 -0.96 1.55
N GLU A 184 7.59 -0.71 2.32
CA GLU A 184 7.75 -0.35 3.72
C GLU A 184 8.46 -1.43 4.57
N GLU A 185 8.14 -2.71 4.33
CA GLU A 185 8.78 -3.84 5.00
C GLU A 185 10.28 -3.92 4.65
N ILE A 186 10.64 -3.70 3.39
CA ILE A 186 12.03 -3.67 2.93
C ILE A 186 12.79 -2.51 3.58
N VAL A 187 12.21 -1.32 3.65
CA VAL A 187 12.85 -0.15 4.28
C VAL A 187 13.12 -0.41 5.76
N ARG A 188 12.12 -0.89 6.51
CA ARG A 188 12.29 -1.26 7.92
C ARG A 188 13.36 -2.34 8.11
N SER A 189 13.36 -3.36 7.24
CA SER A 189 14.35 -4.43 7.28
C SER A 189 15.75 -3.91 7.01
N THR A 190 15.92 -3.03 6.02
CA THR A 190 17.19 -2.43 5.63
C THR A 190 17.78 -1.59 6.76
N ALA A 191 16.99 -0.69 7.35
CA ALA A 191 17.41 0.10 8.51
C ALA A 191 17.89 -0.81 9.67
N GLY A 192 17.16 -1.89 9.94
CA GLY A 192 17.51 -2.86 10.98
C GLY A 192 18.71 -3.77 10.66
N GLN A 193 18.97 -4.06 9.39
CA GLN A 193 20.11 -4.88 8.95
C GLN A 193 21.40 -4.07 8.96
N LEU A 194 21.36 -2.84 8.44
CA LEU A 194 22.49 -1.93 8.40
C LEU A 194 22.77 -1.26 9.75
N ALA A 195 21.84 -1.37 10.71
CA ALA A 195 21.89 -0.69 11.99
C ALA A 195 22.02 0.85 11.83
N VAL A 196 21.29 1.40 10.85
CA VAL A 196 21.21 2.85 10.57
C VAL A 196 19.78 3.36 10.67
N ASN A 197 19.65 4.65 10.97
CA ASN A 197 18.39 5.35 10.79
C ASN A 197 18.30 5.84 9.34
N LEU A 198 17.14 5.64 8.70
CA LEU A 198 16.89 6.11 7.35
C LEU A 198 15.93 7.29 7.39
N ASP A 199 16.37 8.43 6.86
CA ASP A 199 15.47 9.54 6.58
C ASP A 199 14.61 9.17 5.36
N ALA A 200 13.30 9.38 5.49
CA ALA A 200 12.33 9.04 4.46
C ALA A 200 11.45 10.25 4.12
N TRP A 201 11.36 10.55 2.82
CA TRP A 201 10.35 11.44 2.26
C TRP A 201 9.39 10.58 1.42
N THR A 202 8.16 10.45 1.89
CA THR A 202 7.13 9.64 1.24
C THR A 202 6.04 10.54 0.69
N GLY A 203 5.62 10.34 -0.55
CA GLY A 203 4.62 11.19 -1.18
C GLY A 203 3.97 10.56 -2.42
N GLY A 204 3.18 11.37 -3.11
CA GLY A 204 2.58 11.04 -4.39
C GLY A 204 2.91 12.07 -5.46
N LEU A 205 2.97 11.64 -6.71
CA LEU A 205 3.23 12.50 -7.87
C LEU A 205 2.18 12.26 -8.94
N ASP A 206 1.91 13.32 -9.71
CA ASP A 206 0.90 13.41 -10.75
C ASP A 206 -0.51 12.98 -10.26
N ASN A 207 -1.46 12.99 -11.19
CA ASN A 207 -2.83 12.52 -10.97
C ASN A 207 -3.12 11.35 -11.92
N LEU A 208 -3.65 10.26 -11.37
CA LEU A 208 -4.07 9.10 -12.14
C LEU A 208 -5.27 9.49 -13.00
N ARG A 209 -5.24 9.07 -14.26
CA ARG A 209 -6.28 9.36 -15.25
C ARG A 209 -6.81 8.07 -15.85
N TYR A 210 -8.10 8.05 -16.14
CA TYR A 210 -8.73 7.03 -16.96
C TYR A 210 -9.61 7.66 -18.04
N PRO A 211 -9.85 6.97 -19.15
CA PRO A 211 -10.77 7.42 -20.16
C PRO A 211 -12.22 7.38 -19.64
N ASP A 212 -12.97 8.44 -19.89
CA ASP A 212 -14.42 8.47 -19.69
C ASP A 212 -15.18 7.76 -20.83
N ALA A 213 -16.51 7.85 -20.83
CA ALA A 213 -17.38 7.26 -21.85
C ALA A 213 -17.06 7.70 -23.29
N ASP A 214 -16.48 8.90 -23.44
CA ASP A 214 -16.14 9.54 -24.72
C ASP A 214 -14.67 9.28 -25.10
N GLY A 215 -13.93 8.53 -24.27
CA GLY A 215 -12.49 8.27 -24.44
C GLY A 215 -11.60 9.42 -23.99
N LYS A 216 -12.14 10.43 -23.31
CA LYS A 216 -11.36 11.56 -22.79
C LYS A 216 -10.72 11.18 -21.45
N GLU A 217 -9.41 11.41 -21.32
CA GLU A 217 -8.70 11.23 -20.06
C GLU A 217 -9.19 12.21 -18.98
N VAL A 218 -9.71 11.67 -17.88
CA VAL A 218 -10.17 12.43 -16.71
C VAL A 218 -9.37 12.03 -15.47
N GLU A 219 -8.98 13.02 -14.68
CA GLU A 219 -8.29 12.77 -13.40
C GLU A 219 -9.26 12.15 -12.40
N LEU A 220 -8.77 11.14 -11.67
CA LEU A 220 -9.52 10.54 -10.59
C LEU A 220 -9.35 11.36 -9.31
N SER A 221 -10.47 11.67 -8.67
CA SER A 221 -10.50 12.32 -7.36
C SER A 221 -11.63 11.75 -6.53
N LEU A 222 -11.48 11.77 -5.20
CA LEU A 222 -12.50 11.27 -4.29
C LEU A 222 -13.57 12.32 -3.93
N LEU A 223 -13.27 13.61 -4.08
CA LEU A 223 -14.20 14.69 -3.76
C LEU A 223 -14.72 15.37 -5.03
N SER A 224 -15.94 15.94 -4.94
CA SER A 224 -16.68 16.48 -6.08
C SER A 224 -16.05 17.74 -6.69
N ASP A 225 -15.35 18.52 -5.86
CA ASP A 225 -14.58 19.72 -6.22
C ASP A 225 -13.24 19.41 -6.91
N GLY A 226 -12.90 18.13 -7.08
CA GLY A 226 -11.61 17.70 -7.65
C GLY A 226 -10.51 17.47 -6.59
N SER A 227 -10.77 17.85 -5.34
CA SER A 227 -9.85 17.63 -4.22
C SER A 227 -9.62 16.14 -3.96
N LEU A 228 -8.52 15.85 -3.27
CA LEU A 228 -8.12 14.49 -2.92
C LEU A 228 -7.95 13.63 -4.19
N SER A 229 -7.17 14.15 -5.13
CA SER A 229 -6.79 13.45 -6.36
C SER A 229 -6.00 12.18 -6.06
N VAL A 230 -6.23 11.16 -6.87
CA VAL A 230 -5.52 9.88 -6.77
C VAL A 230 -4.14 10.08 -7.42
N PRO A 231 -3.02 9.97 -6.68
CA PRO A 231 -1.70 10.10 -7.28
C PRO A 231 -1.47 9.00 -8.33
N ARG A 232 -0.76 9.30 -9.41
CA ARG A 232 -0.35 8.29 -10.40
C ARG A 232 0.83 7.48 -9.88
N TYR A 233 1.79 8.14 -9.23
CA TYR A 233 2.96 7.52 -8.63
C TYR A 233 2.94 7.70 -7.12
N LEU A 234 3.37 6.68 -6.39
CA LEU A 234 3.79 6.77 -5.00
C LEU A 234 5.31 6.68 -4.98
N TYR A 235 5.97 7.42 -4.09
CA TYR A 235 7.40 7.30 -3.92
C TYR A 235 7.80 7.27 -2.45
N LYS A 236 8.91 6.57 -2.16
CA LYS A 236 9.60 6.61 -0.87
C LYS A 236 11.09 6.85 -1.13
N TYR A 237 11.49 8.11 -0.95
CA TYR A 237 12.85 8.61 -1.14
C TYR A 237 13.62 8.50 0.18
N LEU A 238 14.75 7.78 0.16
CA LEU A 238 15.45 7.35 1.36
C LEU A 238 16.90 7.81 1.37
N HIS A 239 17.38 8.23 2.53
CA HIS A 239 18.78 8.57 2.75
C HIS A 239 19.28 8.08 4.10
N ASP A 240 20.46 7.47 4.10
CA ASP A 240 21.27 7.22 5.28
C ASP A 240 22.26 8.38 5.47
N PRO A 241 22.04 9.27 6.46
CA PRO A 241 22.89 10.43 6.67
C PRO A 241 24.29 10.08 7.20
N VAL A 242 24.51 8.86 7.72
CA VAL A 242 25.79 8.46 8.31
C VAL A 242 26.76 7.98 7.23
N HIS A 243 26.30 7.09 6.34
CA HIS A 243 27.16 6.48 5.33
C HIS A 243 26.93 7.03 3.92
N ASN A 244 25.97 7.95 3.77
CA ASN A 244 25.58 8.57 2.51
C ASN A 244 25.07 7.55 1.46
N TYR A 245 24.36 6.52 1.90
CA TYR A 245 23.60 5.65 1.00
C TYR A 245 22.20 6.18 0.78
N GLY A 246 21.61 5.90 -0.37
CA GLY A 246 20.34 6.48 -0.75
C GLY A 246 19.74 5.79 -1.96
N LEU A 247 18.41 5.69 -1.97
CA LEU A 247 17.65 5.24 -3.14
C LEU A 247 16.21 5.75 -3.04
N VAL A 248 15.50 5.72 -4.14
CA VAL A 248 14.06 5.94 -4.16
C VAL A 248 13.35 4.69 -4.65
N PHE A 249 12.27 4.29 -3.96
CA PHE A 249 11.27 3.38 -4.52
C PHE A 249 10.17 4.21 -5.16
N VAL A 250 9.77 3.85 -6.38
CA VAL A 250 8.59 4.40 -7.06
C VAL A 250 7.63 3.26 -7.35
N THR A 251 6.37 3.42 -6.96
CA THR A 251 5.27 2.47 -7.20
C THR A 251 4.17 3.14 -8.01
N MET A 252 3.80 2.55 -9.14
CA MET A 252 2.63 2.92 -9.91
C MET A 252 1.38 2.64 -9.11
N ASN A 253 0.56 3.67 -8.86
CA ASN A 253 -0.73 3.53 -8.20
C ASN A 253 -1.85 3.22 -9.21
N ASP A 254 -1.61 2.24 -10.07
CA ASP A 254 -2.58 1.80 -11.09
C ASP A 254 -2.54 0.27 -11.23
N PRO A 255 -3.54 -0.46 -10.70
CA PRO A 255 -3.58 -1.91 -10.80
C PRO A 255 -4.07 -2.39 -12.18
N TYR A 256 -4.48 -1.47 -13.05
CA TYR A 256 -4.94 -1.71 -14.42
C TYR A 256 -3.91 -1.29 -15.48
N LEU A 257 -2.75 -0.83 -15.03
CA LEU A 257 -1.61 -0.54 -15.89
C LEU A 257 -1.29 -1.76 -16.77
N GLY A 258 -1.23 -1.54 -18.08
CA GLY A 258 -0.90 -2.57 -19.05
C GLY A 258 0.58 -2.90 -19.04
N THR A 259 1.38 -2.06 -19.71
CA THR A 259 2.83 -2.25 -19.83
C THR A 259 3.53 -0.94 -19.51
N MET A 260 4.57 -0.99 -18.69
CA MET A 260 5.47 0.13 -18.46
C MET A 260 6.28 0.43 -19.71
N THR A 261 6.34 1.69 -20.09
CA THR A 261 7.25 2.22 -21.12
C THR A 261 8.39 3.02 -20.49
N ALA A 262 9.38 3.40 -21.28
CA ALA A 262 10.48 4.24 -20.79
C ALA A 262 9.97 5.59 -20.26
N ASP A 263 8.98 6.19 -20.93
CA ASP A 263 8.39 7.50 -20.59
C ASP A 263 7.60 7.47 -19.28
N ASP A 264 7.21 6.29 -18.81
CA ASP A 264 6.53 6.14 -17.52
C ASP A 264 7.49 6.05 -16.32
N HIS A 265 8.79 5.88 -16.57
CA HIS A 265 9.78 5.84 -15.49
C HIS A 265 10.23 7.26 -15.15
N LEU A 266 10.12 7.64 -13.88
CA LEU A 266 10.58 8.92 -13.33
C LEU A 266 12.11 9.00 -13.23
N CYS A 267 12.79 7.87 -13.43
CA CYS A 267 14.23 7.70 -13.36
C CYS A 267 14.65 6.34 -13.90
N THR A 268 15.91 6.23 -14.30
CA THR A 268 16.49 4.96 -14.75
C THR A 268 16.43 3.89 -13.64
N PRO A 269 15.69 2.77 -13.84
CA PRO A 269 15.59 1.71 -12.85
C PRO A 269 16.92 0.99 -12.60
N LEU A 270 17.15 0.59 -11.35
CA LEU A 270 18.27 -0.28 -10.98
C LEU A 270 17.92 -1.75 -11.20
N ASP A 271 18.63 -2.42 -12.11
CA ASP A 271 18.45 -3.85 -12.39
C ASP A 271 18.60 -4.73 -11.14
N ALA A 272 19.54 -4.40 -10.27
CA ALA A 272 19.76 -5.13 -9.02
C ALA A 272 18.52 -5.12 -8.10
N CYS A 273 17.75 -4.02 -8.08
CA CYS A 273 16.51 -3.95 -7.32
C CYS A 273 15.43 -4.88 -7.93
N GLN A 274 15.28 -4.88 -9.24
CA GLN A 274 14.32 -5.75 -9.93
C GLN A 274 14.67 -7.23 -9.83
N ALA A 275 15.97 -7.56 -9.89
CA ALA A 275 16.45 -8.92 -9.70
C ALA A 275 16.21 -9.42 -8.27
N LYS A 276 16.40 -8.54 -7.27
CA LYS A 276 16.19 -8.86 -5.86
C LYS A 276 14.71 -9.00 -5.49
N TYR A 277 13.83 -8.23 -6.15
CA TYR A 277 12.39 -8.19 -5.87
C TYR A 277 11.56 -8.40 -7.15
N PRO A 278 11.56 -9.61 -7.75
CA PRO A 278 10.88 -9.87 -9.02
C PRO A 278 9.36 -9.62 -8.98
N GLN A 279 8.74 -9.67 -7.80
CA GLN A 279 7.32 -9.36 -7.57
C GLN A 279 6.97 -7.89 -7.88
N PHE A 280 7.96 -7.00 -7.91
CA PHE A 280 7.74 -5.59 -8.24
C PHE A 280 7.23 -5.37 -9.67
N LYS A 281 7.34 -6.37 -10.55
CA LYS A 281 6.77 -6.30 -11.91
C LYS A 281 5.26 -6.57 -11.97
N ASP A 282 4.65 -7.03 -10.86
CA ASP A 282 3.21 -7.31 -10.79
C ASP A 282 2.40 -6.01 -10.64
N ALA A 283 1.94 -5.45 -11.75
CA ALA A 283 1.15 -4.22 -11.79
C ALA A 283 -0.13 -4.31 -10.95
N THR A 284 -0.76 -5.49 -10.86
CA THR A 284 -2.00 -5.67 -10.07
C THR A 284 -1.80 -5.43 -8.57
N LYS A 285 -0.55 -5.50 -8.11
CA LYS A 285 -0.10 -5.20 -6.75
C LYS A 285 0.72 -3.92 -6.66
N GLY A 286 0.81 -3.15 -7.74
CA GLY A 286 1.59 -1.92 -7.86
C GLY A 286 2.95 -2.19 -8.48
N TYR A 287 3.10 -1.90 -9.77
CA TYR A 287 4.40 -1.99 -10.43
C TYR A 287 5.39 -1.07 -9.71
N THR A 288 6.53 -1.59 -9.28
CA THR A 288 7.48 -0.88 -8.44
C THR A 288 8.88 -0.95 -9.04
N TYR A 289 9.68 0.09 -8.86
CA TYR A 289 11.09 0.10 -9.22
C TYR A 289 11.91 0.94 -8.25
N CYS A 290 13.22 0.73 -8.25
CA CYS A 290 14.15 1.56 -7.49
C CYS A 290 15.04 2.34 -8.43
N CYS A 291 15.44 3.55 -8.02
CA CYS A 291 16.47 4.33 -8.70
C CYS A 291 17.53 4.80 -7.72
N ALA A 292 18.72 5.11 -8.23
CA ALA A 292 19.71 5.90 -7.51
C ALA A 292 19.16 7.32 -7.26
N ILE A 293 19.80 8.04 -6.33
CA ILE A 293 19.42 9.43 -5.98
C ILE A 293 20.61 10.40 -6.07
N ASP A 294 21.70 9.95 -6.67
CA ASP A 294 22.86 10.78 -6.95
C ASP A 294 22.60 11.73 -8.12
N SER A 295 23.63 12.53 -8.46
CA SER A 295 23.59 13.52 -9.53
C SER A 295 23.33 12.97 -10.93
N SER A 296 23.47 11.66 -11.16
CA SER A 296 23.18 11.01 -12.44
C SER A 296 21.71 10.58 -12.57
N SER A 297 20.93 10.63 -11.48
CA SER A 297 19.54 10.19 -11.49
C SER A 297 18.59 11.28 -12.02
N ASP A 298 17.73 10.91 -12.96
CA ASP A 298 16.67 11.80 -13.46
C ASP A 298 15.67 12.19 -12.36
N PHE A 299 15.60 11.42 -11.26
CA PHE A 299 14.76 11.74 -10.10
C PHE A 299 15.19 13.04 -9.40
N ALA A 300 16.39 13.56 -9.68
CA ALA A 300 16.85 14.84 -9.15
C ALA A 300 15.95 16.01 -9.55
N LEU A 301 15.31 15.96 -10.73
CA LEU A 301 14.35 16.99 -11.16
C LEU A 301 13.08 16.98 -10.29
N VAL A 302 12.58 15.77 -9.99
CA VAL A 302 11.45 15.58 -9.08
C VAL A 302 11.78 16.08 -7.68
N VAL A 303 12.98 15.78 -7.17
CA VAL A 303 13.45 16.27 -5.87
C VAL A 303 13.48 17.80 -5.81
N ALA A 304 13.94 18.45 -6.87
CA ALA A 304 13.98 19.91 -6.95
C ALA A 304 12.57 20.53 -6.93
N ASP A 305 11.63 19.98 -7.70
CA ASP A 305 10.23 20.45 -7.74
C ASP A 305 9.52 20.28 -6.37
N LEU A 306 9.76 19.14 -5.72
CA LEU A 306 9.19 18.85 -4.39
C LEU A 306 9.79 19.69 -3.25
N GLY A 307 10.93 20.36 -3.48
CA GLY A 307 11.65 21.12 -2.46
C GLY A 307 12.17 20.26 -1.31
N VAL A 308 12.48 18.98 -1.57
CA VAL A 308 13.10 18.08 -0.58
C VAL A 308 14.64 18.09 -0.72
N PRO A 309 15.41 17.70 0.30
CA PRO A 309 16.87 17.70 0.22
C PRO A 309 17.42 16.78 -0.88
N ALA A 310 18.35 17.30 -1.68
CA ALA A 310 19.07 16.54 -2.69
C ALA A 310 20.35 15.90 -2.11
N PHE A 311 20.68 14.68 -2.58
CA PHE A 311 21.86 13.94 -2.15
C PHE A 311 22.74 13.54 -3.35
N PRO A 312 23.35 14.52 -4.06
CA PRO A 312 23.96 14.31 -5.38
C PRO A 312 25.19 13.39 -5.39
N SER A 313 25.77 13.10 -4.22
CA SER A 313 26.92 12.19 -4.07
C SER A 313 26.56 10.89 -3.35
N SER A 314 25.28 10.61 -3.18
CA SER A 314 24.81 9.40 -2.49
C SER A 314 25.13 8.14 -3.29
N ARG A 315 25.20 6.99 -2.63
CA ARG A 315 25.41 5.69 -3.29
C ARG A 315 24.16 4.81 -3.12
N PRO A 316 23.77 3.98 -4.10
CA PRO A 316 22.63 3.08 -3.94
C PRO A 316 22.89 2.04 -2.83
N PHE A 317 21.85 1.66 -2.09
CA PHE A 317 21.94 0.59 -1.07
C PHE A 317 22.16 -0.81 -1.66
N PHE A 318 21.84 -0.97 -2.94
CA PHE A 318 22.00 -2.22 -3.69
C PHE A 318 23.03 -1.96 -4.79
N SER A 319 24.29 -2.25 -4.50
CA SER A 319 25.40 -2.30 -5.46
C SER A 319 25.74 -3.75 -5.81
#